data_AF-K1Y1D9-F1
#
_entry.id   AF-K1Y1D9-F1
#
_cell.length_a   1.000
_cell.length_b   1.000
_cell.length_c   1.000
_cell.angle_alpha   90.00
_cell.angle_beta   90.00
_cell.angle_gamma   90.00
#
_symmetry.space_group_name_H-M   'P 1'
#
loop_
_entity.id
_entity.type
_entity.pdbx_description
1 polymer ?
#
loop_
_entity_poly.entity_id
_entity_poly.type
_entity_poly.pdbx_seq_one_letter_code
_entity_poly.pdbx_strand_id
1 'polypeptide(L)'
;MTCQFICPVCGAHYPANEPIWRCECGSYLDLDYMPALDRSRLPEEKTMWRYRQVLPLDNFNSIASFNEGFTPLVPMEFWGLPVLGKMEFLLPTGSFKDRGAALMINKC
;
A
#
# COMPACT_ATOMS: atom_id res chain seq x y z
N MET A 1 -9.12 -6.30 -12.13
CA MET A 1 -9.78 -6.42 -10.82
C MET A 1 -10.55 -5.12 -10.65
N THR A 2 -11.89 -5.11 -10.58
CA THR A 2 -12.64 -3.85 -10.53
C THR A 2 -12.58 -3.24 -9.13
N CYS A 3 -11.55 -2.45 -8.88
CA CYS A 3 -11.39 -1.67 -7.67
C CYS A 3 -12.20 -0.37 -7.81
N GLN A 4 -13.01 -0.03 -6.81
CA GLN A 4 -13.82 1.18 -6.79
C GLN A 4 -13.55 1.96 -5.49
N PHE A 5 -13.84 3.25 -5.52
CA PHE A 5 -13.87 4.05 -4.29
C PHE A 5 -15.27 4.00 -3.67
N ILE A 6 -15.33 3.99 -2.34
CA ILE A 6 -16.56 4.09 -1.55
C ILE A 6 -16.44 5.25 -0.57
N CYS A 7 -17.51 6.02 -0.44
CA CYS A 7 -17.63 7.00 0.63
C CYS A 7 -18.07 6.30 1.92
N PRO A 8 -17.27 6.33 3.01
CA PRO A 8 -17.64 5.66 4.25
C PRO A 8 -18.79 6.36 5.00
N VAL A 9 -19.18 7.56 4.60
CA VAL A 9 -20.24 8.35 5.25
C VAL A 9 -21.59 8.15 4.56
N CYS A 10 -21.67 8.34 3.25
CA CYS A 10 -22.94 8.25 2.51
C CYS A 10 -23.08 6.98 1.66
N GLY A 11 -22.03 6.16 1.55
CA GLY A 11 -22.04 4.93 0.76
C GLY A 11 -22.04 5.16 -0.76
N ALA A 12 -21.73 6.36 -1.25
CA ALA A 12 -21.59 6.61 -2.69
C ALA A 12 -20.34 5.91 -3.27
N HIS A 13 -20.47 5.34 -4.47
CA HIS A 13 -19.37 4.67 -5.17
C HIS A 13 -18.84 5.54 -6.31
N TYR A 14 -17.53 5.46 -6.54
CA TYR A 14 -16.85 6.19 -7.60
C TYR A 14 -15.85 5.30 -8.35
N PRO A 15 -15.63 5.57 -9.65
CA PRO A 15 -14.58 4.91 -10.41
C PRO A 15 -13.19 5.22 -9.83
N ALA A 16 -12.33 4.20 -9.69
CA ALA A 16 -10.97 4.37 -9.15
C ALA A 16 -9.92 4.78 -10.20
N ASN A 17 -10.33 4.93 -11.46
CA ASN A 17 -9.51 5.37 -12.60
C ASN A 17 -9.75 6.84 -12.97
N GLU A 18 -10.52 7.57 -12.17
CA GLU A 18 -10.76 9.01 -12.34
C GLU A 18 -10.12 9.80 -11.19
N PRO A 19 -9.68 11.07 -11.42
CA PRO A 19 -9.00 11.89 -10.41
C PRO A 19 -9.97 12.50 -9.40
N ILE A 20 -10.76 11.65 -8.73
CA ILE A 20 -11.75 12.04 -7.72
C ILE A 20 -11.08 11.96 -6.35
N TRP A 21 -10.98 13.09 -5.66
CA TRP A 21 -10.27 13.18 -4.37
C TRP A 21 -11.21 13.30 -3.16
N ARG A 22 -12.51 13.52 -3.39
CA ARG A 22 -13.54 13.57 -2.35
C ARG A 22 -14.91 13.18 -2.88
N CYS A 23 -15.78 12.71 -1.98
CA CYS A 23 -17.19 12.55 -2.26
C CYS A 23 -17.90 13.91 -2.37
N GLU A 24 -19.00 13.97 -3.12
CA GLU A 24 -19.87 15.15 -3.19
C GLU A 24 -20.46 15.55 -1.83
N CYS A 25 -20.63 14.59 -0.90
CA CYS A 25 -21.06 14.88 0.48
C CYS A 25 -19.96 15.55 1.34
N GLY A 26 -18.74 15.69 0.82
CA GLY A 26 -17.60 16.32 1.49
C GLY A 26 -16.66 15.37 2.24
N SER A 27 -17.01 14.08 2.38
CA SER A 27 -16.13 13.07 2.98
C SER A 27 -14.98 12.66 2.06
N TYR A 28 -13.92 12.10 2.66
CA TYR A 28 -12.89 11.35 1.92
C TYR A 28 -13.50 10.10 1.26
N LEU A 29 -12.72 9.54 0.32
CA LEU A 29 -13.01 8.29 -0.36
C LEU A 29 -12.09 7.19 0.16
N ASP A 30 -12.66 6.02 0.44
CA ASP A 30 -11.94 4.81 0.78
C ASP A 30 -11.97 3.82 -0.39
N LEU A 31 -11.19 2.75 -0.32
CA LEU A 31 -11.15 1.71 -1.33
C LEU A 31 -12.14 0.60 -0.99
N ASP A 32 -13.13 0.35 -1.85
CA ASP A 32 -14.01 -0.80 -1.72
C ASP A 32 -13.27 -2.06 -2.20
N TYR A 33 -12.38 -2.55 -1.34
CA TYR A 33 -11.44 -3.59 -1.68
C TYR A 33 -10.97 -4.33 -0.43
N MET A 34 -11.43 -5.57 -0.28
CA MET A 34 -11.07 -6.42 0.85
C MET A 34 -10.45 -7.75 0.35
N PRO A 35 -9.16 -7.73 -0.03
CA PRO A 35 -8.49 -8.91 -0.56
C PRO A 35 -8.08 -9.88 0.57
N ALA A 36 -7.96 -11.16 0.23
CA ALA A 36 -7.42 -12.17 1.12
C ALA A 36 -5.96 -12.48 0.75
N LEU A 37 -5.10 -12.60 1.76
CA LEU A 37 -3.69 -12.99 1.58
C LEU A 37 -3.50 -14.46 1.98
N ASP A 38 -3.04 -15.28 1.05
CA ASP A 38 -2.51 -16.60 1.37
C ASP A 38 -1.00 -16.51 1.67
N ARG A 39 -0.67 -16.61 2.96
CA ARG A 39 0.71 -16.54 3.46
C ARG A 39 1.59 -17.68 2.95
N SER A 40 1.02 -18.85 2.66
CA SER A 40 1.79 -20.01 2.19
C SER A 40 2.32 -19.81 0.77
N ARG A 41 1.74 -18.87 0.02
CA ARG A 41 2.08 -18.55 -1.37
C ARG A 41 2.87 -17.25 -1.53
N LEU A 42 3.42 -16.72 -0.44
CA LEU A 42 4.27 -15.53 -0.49
C LEU A 42 5.63 -15.88 -1.12
N PRO A 43 6.10 -15.12 -2.12
CA PRO A 43 7.43 -15.32 -2.67
C PRO A 43 8.51 -14.89 -1.66
N GLU A 44 9.73 -15.40 -1.88
CA GLU A 44 10.92 -15.06 -1.09
C GLU A 44 11.45 -13.64 -1.36
N GLU A 45 10.94 -13.00 -2.41
CA GLU A 45 11.26 -11.62 -2.79
C GLU A 45 11.18 -10.67 -1.58
N LYS A 46 12.24 -9.85 -1.45
CA LYS A 46 12.41 -8.88 -0.37
C LYS A 46 12.05 -7.46 -0.81
N THR A 47 10.88 -7.31 -1.42
CA THR A 47 10.30 -6.02 -1.80
C THR A 47 8.85 -5.96 -1.31
N MET A 48 8.15 -4.84 -1.52
CA MET A 48 6.71 -4.79 -1.29
C MET A 48 5.90 -5.60 -2.32
N TRP A 49 6.47 -5.91 -3.49
CA TRP A 49 5.79 -6.62 -4.58
C TRP A 49 5.51 -8.08 -4.27
N ARG A 50 6.15 -8.63 -3.23
CA ARG A 50 5.79 -9.93 -2.65
C ARG A 50 4.33 -10.02 -2.23
N TYR A 51 3.67 -8.89 -1.98
CA TYR A 51 2.26 -8.80 -1.58
C TYR A 51 1.29 -8.61 -2.76
N ARG A 52 1.71 -8.90 -4.01
CA ARG A 52 0.86 -8.79 -5.22
C ARG A 52 -0.53 -9.45 -5.14
N GLN A 53 -0.72 -10.44 -4.26
CA GLN A 53 -2.02 -11.06 -4.01
C GLN A 53 -3.09 -10.07 -3.51
N VAL A 54 -2.66 -8.99 -2.84
CA VAL A 54 -3.53 -8.04 -2.15
C VAL A 54 -3.26 -6.59 -2.54
N LEU A 55 -2.35 -6.32 -3.48
CA LEU A 55 -2.14 -4.98 -3.99
C LEU A 55 -3.18 -4.71 -5.10
N PRO A 56 -3.91 -3.58 -5.06
CA PRO A 56 -4.99 -3.28 -6.00
C PRO A 56 -4.43 -2.76 -7.34
N LEU A 57 -3.64 -3.59 -8.03
CA LEU A 57 -3.08 -3.33 -9.36
C LEU A 57 -3.58 -4.37 -10.36
N ASP A 58 -3.85 -3.92 -11.59
CA ASP A 58 -4.31 -4.80 -12.66
C ASP A 58 -3.17 -5.54 -13.38
N ASN A 59 -1.96 -4.96 -13.39
CA ASN A 59 -0.81 -5.49 -14.11
C ASN A 59 0.48 -5.40 -13.29
N PHE A 60 1.18 -6.52 -13.14
CA PHE A 60 2.48 -6.61 -12.46
C PHE A 60 3.65 -6.88 -13.41
N ASN A 61 3.43 -6.97 -14.73
CA ASN A 61 4.47 -7.30 -15.70
C ASN A 61 5.43 -6.12 -16.01
N SER A 62 5.07 -4.90 -15.64
CA SER A 62 5.85 -3.69 -15.96
C SER A 62 5.83 -2.68 -14.82
N ILE A 63 6.22 -3.14 -13.64
CA ILE A 63 6.25 -2.31 -12.43
C ILE A 63 7.49 -1.38 -12.45
N ALA A 64 7.25 -0.07 -12.38
CA ALA A 64 8.28 0.92 -12.06
C ALA A 64 8.59 0.86 -10.56
N SER A 65 9.82 0.54 -10.19
CA SER A 65 10.18 0.22 -8.80
C SER A 65 11.64 0.60 -8.53
N PHE A 66 11.91 1.03 -7.29
CA PHE A 66 13.26 1.14 -6.73
C PHE A 66 13.56 0.00 -5.75
N ASN A 67 12.77 -1.08 -5.82
CA ASN A 67 12.78 -2.22 -4.91
C ASN A 67 12.43 -1.85 -3.47
N GLU A 68 11.58 -0.84 -3.30
CA GLU A 68 11.05 -0.43 -2.01
C GLU A 68 10.34 -1.58 -1.29
N GLY A 69 10.44 -1.55 0.04
CA GLY A 69 9.85 -2.54 0.93
C GLY A 69 10.89 -3.28 1.75
N PHE A 70 10.43 -4.34 2.43
CA PHE A 70 11.25 -5.25 3.23
C PHE A 70 12.30 -4.63 4.16
N THR A 71 12.07 -3.41 4.62
CA THR A 71 12.90 -2.74 5.62
C THR A 71 13.03 -3.58 6.89
N PRO A 72 14.16 -3.49 7.61
CA PRO A 72 14.38 -4.32 8.78
C PRO A 72 13.44 -3.95 9.93
N LEU A 73 13.22 -4.93 10.80
CA LEU A 73 12.58 -4.77 12.09
C LEU A 73 13.68 -4.95 13.14
N VAL A 74 14.14 -3.85 13.74
CA VAL A 74 15.34 -3.83 14.57
C VAL A 74 14.96 -3.76 16.05
N PRO A 75 15.46 -4.66 16.91
CA PRO A 75 15.30 -4.55 18.36
C PRO A 75 15.98 -3.29 18.89
N MET A 76 15.29 -2.56 19.75
CA MET A 76 15.81 -1.37 20.39
C MET A 76 15.16 -1.15 21.76
N GLU A 77 15.75 -0.27 22.56
CA GLU A 77 15.16 0.18 23.81
C GLU A 77 14.57 1.58 23.61
N PHE A 78 13.33 1.77 24.05
CA PHE A 78 12.67 3.07 24.06
C PHE A 78 12.12 3.31 25.46
N TRP A 79 12.70 4.27 26.19
CA TRP A 79 12.29 4.62 27.55
C TRP A 79 12.35 3.43 28.53
N GLY A 80 13.41 2.61 28.45
CA GLY A 80 13.56 1.41 29.28
C GLY A 80 12.71 0.22 28.84
N LEU A 81 11.93 0.33 27.76
CA LEU A 81 11.10 -0.75 27.24
C LEU A 81 11.69 -1.36 25.97
N PRO A 82 11.75 -2.69 25.85
CA PRO A 82 12.15 -3.34 24.61
C PRO A 82 11.06 -3.17 23.56
N VAL A 83 11.43 -2.62 22.39
CA VAL A 83 10.54 -2.42 21.25
C VAL A 83 11.20 -2.89 19.96
N LEU A 84 10.40 -3.03 18.91
CA LEU A 84 10.88 -3.31 17.56
C LEU A 84 10.65 -2.08 16.67
N GLY A 85 11.72 -1.49 16.17
CA GLY A 85 11.67 -0.37 15.23
C GLY A 85 11.56 -0.86 13.79
N LYS A 86 10.48 -0.47 13.10
CA LYS A 86 10.31 -0.71 11.66
C LYS A 86 11.00 0.43 10.89
N MET A 87 12.17 0.15 10.32
CA MET A 87 13.08 1.19 9.81
C MET A 87 12.70 1.67 8.40
N GLU A 88 11.54 2.31 8.27
CA GLU A 88 11.03 2.81 6.98
C GLU A 88 11.87 3.93 6.37
N PHE A 89 12.69 4.63 7.16
CA PHE A 89 13.63 5.61 6.64
C PHE A 89 14.77 5.00 5.82
N LEU A 90 14.90 3.66 5.79
CA LEU A 90 15.86 2.96 4.93
C LEU A 90 15.31 2.69 3.52
N LEU A 91 14.08 3.15 3.23
CA LEU A 91 13.55 3.12 1.87
C LEU A 91 14.30 4.11 0.95
N PRO A 92 14.25 3.93 -0.38
CA PRO A 92 15.04 4.71 -1.35
C PRO A 92 15.06 6.23 -1.17
N THR A 93 13.93 6.86 -0.82
CA THR A 93 13.84 8.33 -0.60
C THR A 93 14.09 8.75 0.84
N GLY A 94 14.31 7.79 1.73
CA GLY A 94 14.43 8.04 3.17
C GLY A 94 13.09 8.10 3.90
N SER A 95 11.98 7.65 3.29
CA SER A 95 10.66 7.75 3.92
C SER A 95 9.71 6.59 3.58
N PHE A 96 8.74 6.35 4.47
CA PHE A 96 7.66 5.37 4.26
C PHE A 96 6.78 5.66 3.02
N LYS A 97 6.87 6.88 2.47
CA LYS A 97 6.05 7.32 1.33
C LYS A 97 6.37 6.54 0.06
N ASP A 98 7.55 5.93 -0.03
CA ASP A 98 7.95 5.14 -1.20
C ASP A 98 6.96 4.02 -1.50
N ARG A 99 6.40 3.37 -0.47
CA ARG A 99 5.41 2.31 -0.67
C ARG A 99 4.14 2.82 -1.34
N GLY A 100 3.60 3.93 -0.83
CA GLY A 100 2.39 4.54 -1.36
C GLY A 100 2.62 5.11 -2.75
N ALA A 101 3.74 5.83 -2.94
CA ALA A 101 4.12 6.42 -4.22
C ALA A 101 4.32 5.35 -5.30
N ALA A 102 5.05 4.27 -4.99
CA ALA A 102 5.24 3.15 -5.90
C ALA A 102 3.91 2.52 -6.31
N LEU A 103 3.00 2.28 -5.37
CA LEU A 103 1.67 1.75 -5.70
C LEU A 103 0.89 2.73 -6.61
N MET A 104 0.88 4.02 -6.28
CA MET A 104 0.15 5.04 -7.05
C MET A 104 0.67 5.19 -8.48
N ILE A 105 2.00 5.24 -8.67
CA ILE A 105 2.63 5.37 -9.99
C ILE A 105 2.30 4.17 -10.89
N ASN A 106 2.16 2.98 -10.30
CA ASN A 106 1.88 1.74 -11.04
C ASN A 106 0.39 1.43 -11.19
N LYS A 107 -0.52 2.26 -10.65
CA LYS A 107 -1.97 2.07 -10.76
C LYS A 107 -2.55 2.61 -12.08
N CYS A 108 -1.78 3.38 -12.84
CA CYS A 108 -2.16 3.95 -14.13
C CYS A 108 -2.44 2.89 -15.20
#